data_AF-A0A3N5IC01-F1
#
_entry.id   AF-A0A3N5IC01-F1
#
_cell.length_a   1.000
_cell.length_b   1.000
_cell.length_c   1.000
_cell.angle_alpha   90.00
_cell.angle_beta   90.00
_cell.angle_gamma   90.00
#
_symmetry.space_group_name_H-M   'P 1'
#
loop_
_entity.id
_entity.type
_entity.pdbx_description
1 polymer ?
#
loop_
_entity_poly.entity_id
_entity_poly.type
_entity_poly.pdbx_seq_one_letter_code
_entity_poly.pdbx_strand_id
1 'polypeptide(L)'
;MTGRDRVVAAYKGAFADCVPAYPIAGSFAGCLDGLSIEEYCTNPRKAVKAMLNYYERYQPDIMIAFNDLAKEAEALGCRVKYSDYVVPSIDRHVLQDDKGALAKLEVPDPNRDGRLPAFLEQCEALSAAKFPSGLGAVLVGPWTIAMLLRNPEIMCLDTIDDPAFVHDLMRFSTEYAKRFGDAVLKTKIGLSYTDPTASCSLVGPDTYREFIKPYHQDLVNYFKAKKVGTTVHICGTTHQIHEDLVDVGFVAITIDLDQQADPALQVDQLDKLVTLGNQRGVVGIGNVDVTIFERATRAEIEAEVKRCIDTVGKRSRFVLSTSCELPPRANPDCVKWFMDAAREYGRVERILGS
;
A
#
# COMPACT_ATOMS: atom_id res chain seq x y z
N MET A 1 3.89 -25.74 2.81
CA MET A 1 3.71 -24.67 3.82
C MET A 1 2.51 -23.82 3.41
N THR A 2 1.83 -23.15 4.33
CA THR A 2 0.75 -22.18 3.98
C THR A 2 1.35 -20.84 3.54
N GLY A 3 0.54 -19.98 2.91
CA GLY A 3 1.00 -18.63 2.56
C GLY A 3 1.34 -17.78 3.77
N ARG A 4 0.55 -17.90 4.84
CA ARG A 4 0.86 -17.30 6.14
C ARG A 4 2.23 -17.74 6.67
N ASP A 5 2.57 -19.02 6.56
CA ASP A 5 3.88 -19.53 7.03
C ASP A 5 5.04 -18.90 6.23
N ARG A 6 4.88 -18.72 4.91
CA ARG A 6 5.88 -18.07 4.06
C ARG A 6 6.09 -16.61 4.43
N VAL A 7 5.00 -15.88 4.67
CA VAL A 7 5.05 -14.49 5.12
C VAL A 7 5.73 -14.39 6.48
N VAL A 8 5.35 -15.24 7.45
CA VAL A 8 6.01 -15.27 8.77
C VAL A 8 7.50 -15.57 8.65
N ALA A 9 7.91 -16.48 7.76
CA ALA A 9 9.32 -16.77 7.51
C ALA A 9 10.06 -15.52 6.98
N ALA A 10 9.50 -14.82 5.99
CA ALA A 10 10.08 -13.59 5.46
C ALA A 10 10.26 -12.52 6.56
N TYR A 11 9.26 -12.29 7.40
CA TYR A 11 9.35 -11.32 8.51
C TYR A 11 10.36 -11.72 9.59
N LYS A 12 10.65 -13.01 9.75
CA LYS A 12 11.69 -13.52 10.65
C LYS A 12 13.10 -13.51 10.02
N GLY A 13 13.22 -13.20 8.73
CA GLY A 13 14.48 -13.35 7.99
C GLY A 13 14.88 -14.81 7.78
N ALA A 14 13.89 -15.70 7.76
CA ALA A 14 14.06 -17.11 7.44
C ALA A 14 13.56 -17.40 6.02
N PHE A 15 13.94 -18.56 5.49
CA PHE A 15 13.44 -19.06 4.21
C PHE A 15 12.26 -20.02 4.43
N ALA A 16 11.32 -20.01 3.49
CA ALA A 16 10.24 -20.98 3.38
C ALA A 16 10.47 -21.89 2.15
N ASP A 17 9.46 -22.66 1.74
CA ASP A 17 9.49 -23.47 0.51
C ASP A 17 9.66 -22.61 -0.77
N CYS A 18 9.05 -21.43 -0.79
CA CYS A 18 9.29 -20.42 -1.81
C CYS A 18 9.12 -19.00 -1.24
N VAL A 19 9.61 -18.00 -1.99
CA VAL A 19 9.38 -16.58 -1.70
C VAL A 19 7.87 -16.31 -1.62
N PRO A 20 7.36 -15.70 -0.53
CA PRO A 20 5.96 -15.30 -0.47
C PRO A 20 5.65 -14.26 -1.54
N ALA A 21 4.47 -14.37 -2.16
CA ALA A 21 4.06 -13.51 -3.25
C ALA A 21 2.59 -13.13 -3.17
N TYR A 22 2.30 -11.89 -3.53
CA TYR A 22 0.94 -11.40 -3.77
C TYR A 22 0.98 -10.18 -4.70
N PRO A 23 0.12 -10.07 -5.71
CA PRO A 23 -0.09 -8.81 -6.39
C PRO A 23 -1.01 -7.91 -5.56
N ILE A 24 -0.83 -6.60 -5.65
CA ILE A 24 -1.67 -5.62 -4.94
C ILE A 24 -3.00 -5.52 -5.70
N ALA A 25 -4.04 -6.18 -5.18
CA ALA A 25 -5.37 -6.17 -5.78
C ALA A 25 -6.35 -5.34 -4.95
N GLY A 26 -6.81 -4.22 -5.51
CA GLY A 26 -7.96 -3.47 -5.04
C GLY A 26 -9.12 -3.61 -6.02
N SER A 27 -9.37 -2.57 -6.82
CA SER A 27 -10.52 -2.50 -7.74
C SER A 27 -10.49 -3.58 -8.83
N PHE A 28 -9.31 -4.08 -9.19
CA PHE A 28 -9.15 -5.25 -10.06
C PHE A 28 -10.01 -6.44 -9.61
N ALA A 29 -10.08 -6.73 -8.31
CA ALA A 29 -10.87 -7.85 -7.80
C ALA A 29 -12.38 -7.67 -8.10
N GLY A 30 -12.88 -6.44 -7.99
CA GLY A 30 -14.26 -6.10 -8.35
C GLY A 30 -14.54 -6.21 -9.85
N CYS A 31 -13.65 -5.64 -10.67
CA CYS A 31 -13.80 -5.69 -12.13
C CYS A 31 -13.70 -7.12 -12.70
N LEU A 32 -12.89 -7.97 -12.07
CA LEU A 32 -12.81 -9.41 -12.39
C LEU A 32 -14.16 -10.13 -12.21
N ASP A 33 -15.02 -9.60 -11.34
CA ASP A 33 -16.38 -10.08 -11.07
C ASP A 33 -17.48 -9.27 -11.80
N GLY A 34 -17.08 -8.39 -12.73
CA GLY A 34 -17.99 -7.59 -13.55
C GLY A 34 -18.59 -6.37 -12.83
N LEU A 35 -18.03 -5.96 -11.69
CA LEU A 35 -18.43 -4.75 -10.98
C LEU A 35 -17.77 -3.52 -11.58
N SER A 36 -18.44 -2.36 -11.52
CA SER A 36 -17.77 -1.08 -11.71
C SER A 36 -16.84 -0.77 -10.52
N ILE A 37 -15.90 0.16 -10.72
CA ILE A 37 -15.00 0.64 -9.66
C ILE A 37 -15.82 1.22 -8.50
N GLU A 38 -16.81 2.07 -8.81
CA GLU A 38 -17.68 2.66 -7.79
C GLU A 38 -18.46 1.58 -7.01
N GLU A 39 -19.04 0.59 -7.69
CA GLU A 39 -19.77 -0.49 -7.02
C GLU A 39 -18.88 -1.29 -6.06
N TYR A 40 -17.62 -1.55 -6.46
CA TYR A 40 -16.64 -2.21 -5.61
C TYR A 40 -16.25 -1.33 -4.41
N CYS A 41 -15.93 -0.05 -4.65
CA CYS A 41 -15.44 0.85 -3.60
C CYS A 41 -16.50 1.25 -2.56
N THR A 42 -17.77 1.27 -2.95
CA THR A 42 -18.87 1.80 -2.12
C THR A 42 -19.78 0.74 -1.52
N ASN A 43 -19.74 -0.51 -2.01
CA ASN A 43 -20.59 -1.59 -1.50
C ASN A 43 -19.76 -2.70 -0.83
N PRO A 44 -19.71 -2.76 0.51
CA PRO A 44 -18.82 -3.69 1.22
C PRO A 44 -19.17 -5.16 0.95
N ARG A 45 -20.44 -5.50 0.77
CA ARG A 45 -20.85 -6.88 0.48
C ARG A 45 -20.38 -7.35 -0.90
N LYS A 46 -20.50 -6.48 -1.90
CA LYS A 46 -19.97 -6.75 -3.25
C LYS A 46 -18.44 -6.86 -3.22
N ALA A 47 -17.76 -5.95 -2.52
CA ALA A 47 -16.32 -5.96 -2.35
C ALA A 47 -15.81 -7.25 -1.68
N VAL A 48 -16.43 -7.66 -0.58
CA VAL A 48 -16.11 -8.92 0.13
C VAL A 48 -16.27 -10.12 -0.80
N LYS A 49 -17.40 -10.22 -1.51
CA LYS A 49 -17.63 -11.32 -2.46
C LYS A 49 -16.56 -11.38 -3.54
N ALA A 50 -16.23 -10.22 -4.13
CA ALA A 50 -15.19 -10.12 -5.16
C ALA A 50 -13.81 -10.55 -4.64
N MET A 51 -13.45 -10.13 -3.43
CA MET A 51 -12.18 -10.49 -2.80
C MET A 51 -12.11 -11.98 -2.43
N LEU A 52 -13.22 -12.58 -2.01
CA LEU A 52 -13.31 -14.03 -1.79
C LEU A 52 -13.09 -14.80 -3.10
N ASN A 53 -13.74 -14.37 -4.19
CA ASN A 53 -13.57 -14.99 -5.49
C ASN A 53 -12.16 -14.78 -6.06
N TYR A 54 -11.55 -13.61 -5.84
CA TYR A 54 -10.15 -13.36 -6.16
C TYR A 54 -9.22 -14.33 -5.40
N TYR A 55 -9.46 -14.56 -4.11
CA TYR A 55 -8.69 -15.54 -3.34
C TYR A 55 -8.82 -16.96 -3.90
N GLU A 56 -10.04 -17.42 -4.23
CA GLU A 56 -10.25 -18.74 -4.81
C GLU A 56 -9.51 -18.95 -6.14
N ARG A 57 -9.36 -17.89 -6.94
CA ARG A 57 -8.68 -17.95 -8.24
C ARG A 57 -7.16 -17.99 -8.13
N TYR A 58 -6.57 -17.22 -7.21
CA TYR A 58 -5.13 -16.94 -7.22
C TYR A 58 -4.39 -17.34 -5.96
N GLN A 59 -5.09 -17.52 -4.83
CA GLN A 59 -4.55 -17.94 -3.54
C GLN A 59 -3.22 -17.24 -3.17
N PRO A 60 -3.16 -15.89 -3.18
CA PRO A 60 -1.94 -15.16 -2.86
C PRO A 60 -1.53 -15.39 -1.40
N ASP A 61 -0.23 -15.26 -1.09
CA ASP A 61 0.24 -15.47 0.29
C ASP A 61 -0.18 -14.32 1.23
N ILE A 62 -0.56 -13.17 0.67
CA ILE A 62 -1.13 -12.02 1.40
C ILE A 62 -2.39 -11.57 0.67
N MET A 63 -3.46 -11.39 1.43
CA MET A 63 -4.68 -10.71 1.02
C MET A 63 -4.69 -9.30 1.62
N ILE A 64 -5.19 -8.32 0.88
CA ILE A 64 -5.35 -6.94 1.37
C ILE A 64 -6.80 -6.48 1.23
N ALA A 65 -7.43 -6.03 2.31
CA ALA A 65 -8.68 -5.31 2.23
C ALA A 65 -8.38 -3.92 1.65
N PHE A 66 -8.77 -3.68 0.40
CA PHE A 66 -8.47 -2.44 -0.32
C PHE A 66 -9.63 -2.04 -1.22
N ASN A 67 -10.22 -0.87 -0.96
CA ASN A 67 -11.24 -0.24 -1.81
C ASN A 67 -10.65 0.93 -2.60
N ASP A 68 -10.18 1.97 -1.91
CA ASP A 68 -9.58 3.18 -2.45
C ASP A 68 -8.88 3.98 -1.34
N LEU A 69 -8.23 5.08 -1.73
CA LEU A 69 -7.53 6.01 -0.84
C LEU A 69 -8.32 7.31 -0.62
N ALA A 70 -9.55 7.41 -1.10
CA ALA A 70 -10.38 8.61 -0.99
C ALA A 70 -11.30 8.59 0.24
N LYS A 71 -11.61 7.40 0.78
CA LYS A 71 -12.54 7.20 1.90
C LYS A 71 -12.20 8.02 3.15
N GLU A 72 -10.92 8.17 3.49
CA GLU A 72 -10.50 8.94 4.65
C GLU A 72 -10.79 10.44 4.46
N ALA A 73 -10.48 11.00 3.30
CA ALA A 73 -10.77 12.40 3.00
C ALA A 73 -12.28 12.66 2.85
N GLU A 74 -13.02 11.71 2.27
CA GLU A 74 -14.48 11.78 2.14
C GLU A 74 -15.18 11.84 3.49
N ALA A 75 -14.71 11.10 4.49
CA ALA A 75 -15.25 11.13 5.85
C ALA A 75 -15.11 12.52 6.52
N LEU A 76 -14.25 13.39 5.99
CA LEU A 76 -14.06 14.77 6.41
C LEU A 76 -14.79 15.78 5.52
N GLY A 77 -15.58 15.32 4.54
CA GLY A 77 -16.40 16.14 3.67
C GLY A 77 -15.78 16.48 2.32
N CYS A 78 -14.61 15.92 1.97
CA CYS A 78 -14.10 16.04 0.60
C CYS A 78 -15.04 15.32 -0.38
N ARG A 79 -15.18 15.85 -1.60
CA ARG A 79 -16.00 15.20 -2.63
C ARG A 79 -15.15 14.23 -3.43
N VAL A 80 -15.60 12.98 -3.50
CA VAL A 80 -14.99 11.94 -4.32
C VAL A 80 -15.58 11.97 -5.72
N LYS A 81 -14.70 11.84 -6.71
CA LYS A 81 -15.03 11.64 -8.12
C LYS A 81 -14.71 10.21 -8.51
N TYR A 82 -15.72 9.51 -9.02
CA TYR A 82 -15.60 8.16 -9.54
C TYR A 82 -15.41 8.16 -11.06
N SER A 83 -14.78 7.10 -11.57
CA SER A 83 -14.56 6.84 -12.99
C SER A 83 -14.62 5.33 -13.23
N ASP A 84 -14.94 4.93 -14.46
CA ASP A 84 -14.94 3.52 -14.88
C ASP A 84 -13.55 2.98 -15.27
N TYR A 85 -12.54 3.85 -15.29
CA TYR A 85 -11.21 3.55 -15.82
C TYR A 85 -10.09 3.76 -14.81
N VAL A 86 -10.27 4.70 -13.87
CA VAL A 86 -9.27 5.06 -12.87
C VAL A 86 -9.87 4.98 -11.48
N VAL A 87 -9.03 4.71 -10.49
CA VAL A 87 -9.42 4.68 -9.08
C VAL A 87 -9.99 6.03 -8.61
N PRO A 88 -10.83 6.04 -7.56
CA PRO A 88 -11.48 7.27 -7.09
C PRO A 88 -10.48 8.36 -6.72
N SER A 89 -10.80 9.62 -7.06
CA SER A 89 -9.98 10.80 -6.74
C SER A 89 -10.80 11.88 -6.03
N ILE A 90 -10.15 12.87 -5.43
CA ILE A 90 -10.82 14.02 -4.79
C ILE A 90 -10.89 15.17 -5.78
N ASP A 91 -12.07 15.74 -6.00
CA ASP A 91 -12.28 16.91 -6.87
C ASP A 91 -12.80 18.15 -6.13
N ARG A 92 -13.03 18.04 -4.82
CA ARG A 92 -13.24 19.17 -3.91
C ARG A 92 -12.58 18.88 -2.57
N HIS A 93 -11.62 19.71 -2.21
CA HIS A 93 -10.85 19.61 -0.97
C HIS A 93 -11.42 20.56 0.09
N VAL A 94 -11.65 20.09 1.32
CA VAL A 94 -12.32 20.88 2.37
C VAL A 94 -11.49 22.01 2.94
N LEU A 95 -10.16 21.93 2.81
CA LEU A 95 -9.22 22.97 3.23
C LEU A 95 -8.64 23.74 2.04
N GLN A 96 -9.17 23.62 0.81
CA GLN A 96 -8.56 24.24 -0.37
C GLN A 96 -8.39 25.76 -0.21
N ASP A 97 -9.50 26.44 0.10
CA ASP A 97 -9.58 27.90 0.08
C ASP A 97 -9.41 28.54 1.48
N ASP A 98 -9.61 27.78 2.56
CA ASP A 98 -9.55 28.27 3.94
C ASP A 98 -8.77 27.31 4.86
N LYS A 99 -7.54 27.70 5.22
CA LYS A 99 -6.72 26.99 6.22
C LYS A 99 -7.37 26.97 7.60
N GLY A 100 -8.07 28.06 7.96
CA GLY A 100 -8.71 28.23 9.26
C GLY A 100 -9.85 27.25 9.51
N ALA A 101 -10.39 26.62 8.45
CA ALA A 101 -11.36 25.55 8.56
C ALA A 101 -10.80 24.32 9.31
N LEU A 102 -9.48 24.10 9.33
CA LEU A 102 -8.84 23.02 10.09
C LEU A 102 -9.22 23.05 11.58
N ALA A 103 -9.33 24.25 12.17
CA ALA A 103 -9.70 24.42 13.57
C ALA A 103 -11.13 23.94 13.91
N LYS A 104 -11.96 23.70 12.89
CA LYS A 104 -13.35 23.22 13.02
C LYS A 104 -13.49 21.75 12.66
N LEU A 105 -12.46 21.12 12.09
CA LEU A 105 -12.49 19.70 11.74
C LEU A 105 -12.35 18.85 13.01
N GLU A 106 -13.15 17.81 13.08
CA GLU A 106 -13.02 16.77 14.10
C GLU A 106 -12.47 15.51 13.45
N VAL A 107 -11.63 14.78 14.17
CA VAL A 107 -11.17 13.46 13.70
C VAL A 107 -12.40 12.56 13.53
N PRO A 108 -12.65 11.97 12.35
CA PRO A 108 -13.85 11.17 12.09
C PRO A 108 -13.98 9.97 13.05
N ASP A 109 -15.22 9.61 13.37
CA ASP A 109 -15.53 8.34 14.03
C ASP A 109 -15.59 7.20 13.00
N PRO A 110 -14.68 6.21 13.07
CA PRO A 110 -14.66 5.08 12.14
C PRO A 110 -15.95 4.26 12.06
N ASN A 111 -16.83 4.33 13.07
CA ASN A 111 -18.07 3.55 13.14
C ASN A 111 -19.31 4.33 12.67
N ARG A 112 -19.14 5.61 12.30
CA ARG A 112 -20.27 6.47 11.91
C ARG A 112 -20.02 7.24 10.61
N ASP A 113 -18.82 7.76 10.41
CA ASP A 113 -18.60 8.83 9.43
C ASP A 113 -18.17 8.29 8.06
N GLY A 114 -18.78 8.82 6.99
CA GLY A 114 -18.46 8.48 5.60
C GLY A 114 -18.55 6.97 5.29
N ARG A 115 -17.60 6.48 4.49
CA ARG A 115 -17.48 5.05 4.13
C ARG A 115 -16.62 4.23 5.09
N LEU A 116 -16.14 4.81 6.20
CA LEU A 116 -15.30 4.10 7.17
C LEU A 116 -16.01 2.86 7.78
N PRO A 117 -17.30 2.92 8.16
CA PRO A 117 -17.99 1.76 8.73
C PRO A 117 -18.12 0.60 7.73
N ALA A 118 -18.36 0.93 6.45
CA ALA A 118 -18.42 -0.06 5.37
C ALA A 118 -17.07 -0.75 5.16
N PHE A 119 -15.96 -0.02 5.25
CA PHE A 119 -14.63 -0.62 5.17
C PHE A 119 -14.33 -1.52 6.38
N LEU A 120 -14.81 -1.17 7.58
CA LEU A 120 -14.73 -2.04 8.75
C LEU A 120 -15.56 -3.33 8.54
N GLU A 121 -16.77 -3.24 7.98
CA GLU A 121 -17.58 -4.42 7.61
C GLU A 121 -16.82 -5.34 6.64
N GLN A 122 -16.16 -4.76 5.63
CA GLN A 122 -15.31 -5.52 4.71
C GLN A 122 -14.15 -6.21 5.43
N CYS A 123 -13.45 -5.49 6.32
CA CYS A 123 -12.36 -6.05 7.11
C CYS A 123 -12.84 -7.20 8.01
N GLU A 124 -13.95 -7.04 8.72
CA GLU A 124 -14.51 -8.09 9.58
C GLU A 124 -14.85 -9.35 8.79
N ALA A 125 -15.50 -9.20 7.63
CA ALA A 125 -15.88 -10.32 6.79
C ALA A 125 -14.66 -11.07 6.21
N LEU A 126 -13.63 -10.36 5.75
CA LEU A 126 -12.41 -10.98 5.24
C LEU A 126 -11.60 -11.67 6.35
N SER A 127 -11.59 -11.10 7.55
CA SER A 127 -11.00 -11.75 8.72
C SER A 127 -11.71 -13.05 9.09
N ALA A 128 -13.05 -13.05 9.03
CA ALA A 128 -13.87 -14.22 9.31
C ALA A 128 -13.67 -15.37 8.30
N ALA A 129 -13.21 -15.07 7.07
CA ALA A 129 -12.92 -16.07 6.05
C ALA A 129 -11.70 -16.96 6.36
N LYS A 130 -10.81 -16.53 7.27
CA LYS A 130 -9.67 -17.33 7.79
C LYS A 130 -8.80 -17.98 6.70
N PHE A 131 -8.48 -17.24 5.64
CA PHE A 131 -7.56 -17.69 4.60
C PHE A 131 -6.24 -18.22 5.20
N PRO A 132 -5.59 -19.23 4.61
CA PRO A 132 -4.21 -19.63 4.95
C PRO A 132 -3.14 -18.62 4.46
N SER A 133 -3.47 -17.33 4.45
CA SER A 133 -2.65 -16.21 3.98
C SER A 133 -2.47 -15.15 5.08
N GLY A 134 -1.48 -14.28 4.91
CA GLY A 134 -1.45 -12.99 5.58
C GLY A 134 -2.66 -12.15 5.18
N LEU A 135 -3.11 -11.28 6.08
CA LEU A 135 -4.26 -10.40 5.83
C LEU A 135 -3.95 -9.01 6.37
N GLY A 136 -3.96 -8.01 5.48
CA GLY A 136 -3.77 -6.60 5.81
C GLY A 136 -4.97 -5.75 5.38
N ALA A 137 -5.08 -4.54 5.92
CA ALA A 137 -6.05 -3.54 5.49
C ALA A 137 -5.31 -2.29 5.04
N VAL A 138 -5.72 -1.76 3.89
CA VAL A 138 -5.14 -0.55 3.30
C VAL A 138 -5.77 0.69 3.93
N LEU A 139 -4.95 1.38 4.72
CA LEU A 139 -5.25 2.65 5.37
C LEU A 139 -4.45 3.76 4.69
N VAL A 140 -4.96 4.99 4.65
CA VAL A 140 -4.19 6.11 4.08
C VAL A 140 -3.21 6.68 5.10
N GLY A 141 -1.98 6.93 4.67
CA GLY A 141 -0.95 7.55 5.49
C GLY A 141 -1.22 9.03 5.79
N PRO A 142 -0.65 9.59 6.87
CA PRO A 142 -0.96 10.95 7.32
C PRO A 142 -0.72 12.03 6.27
N TRP A 143 0.33 11.89 5.45
CA TRP A 143 0.69 12.91 4.46
C TRP A 143 -0.32 12.95 3.30
N THR A 144 -0.72 11.79 2.79
CA THR A 144 -1.76 11.69 1.77
C THR A 144 -3.11 12.14 2.30
N ILE A 145 -3.49 11.82 3.54
CA ILE A 145 -4.70 12.40 4.15
C ILE A 145 -4.62 13.94 4.11
N ALA A 146 -3.50 14.52 4.57
CA ALA A 146 -3.32 15.98 4.58
C ALA A 146 -3.44 16.58 3.17
N MET A 147 -2.75 16.01 2.17
CA MET A 147 -2.82 16.44 0.78
C MET A 147 -4.23 16.34 0.20
N LEU A 148 -4.97 15.28 0.50
CA LEU A 148 -6.35 15.11 0.03
C LEU A 148 -7.32 16.09 0.70
N LEU A 149 -7.01 16.60 1.90
CA LEU A 149 -7.81 17.65 2.54
C LEU A 149 -7.48 19.05 2.03
N ARG A 150 -6.21 19.32 1.70
CA ARG A 150 -5.71 20.66 1.34
C ARG A 150 -5.66 20.94 -0.16
N ASN A 151 -5.62 19.91 -1.00
CA ASN A 151 -5.12 19.89 -2.38
C ASN A 151 -3.58 19.70 -2.43
N PRO A 152 -3.07 18.72 -3.21
CA PRO A 152 -1.63 18.42 -3.28
C PRO A 152 -0.75 19.58 -3.73
N GLU A 153 -1.17 20.34 -4.75
CA GLU A 153 -0.37 21.43 -5.32
C GLU A 153 -0.23 22.57 -4.30
N ILE A 154 -1.34 22.96 -3.67
CA ILE A 154 -1.38 23.98 -2.62
C ILE A 154 -0.60 23.50 -1.39
N MET A 155 -0.74 22.23 -1.01
CA MET A 155 -0.01 21.64 0.12
C MET A 155 1.51 21.71 -0.10
N CYS A 156 2.00 21.45 -1.32
CA CYS A 156 3.41 21.61 -1.66
C CYS A 156 3.88 23.06 -1.48
N LEU A 157 3.10 24.05 -1.94
CA LEU A 157 3.42 25.46 -1.72
C LEU A 157 3.43 25.83 -0.23
N ASP A 158 2.47 25.30 0.54
CA ASP A 158 2.37 25.55 1.98
C ASP A 158 3.58 25.02 2.77
N THR A 159 4.33 24.03 2.26
CA THR A 159 5.59 23.60 2.90
C THR A 159 6.66 24.69 2.92
N ILE A 160 6.53 25.71 2.06
CA ILE A 160 7.42 26.87 1.99
C ILE A 160 6.75 28.07 2.63
N ASP A 161 5.50 28.34 2.25
CA ASP A 161 4.79 29.57 2.60
C ASP A 161 4.24 29.56 4.04
N ASP A 162 3.88 28.38 4.56
CA ASP A 162 3.29 28.23 5.90
C ASP A 162 3.58 26.84 6.52
N PRO A 163 4.85 26.56 6.87
CA PRO A 163 5.25 25.31 7.51
C PRO A 163 4.47 24.99 8.80
N ALA A 164 4.05 26.01 9.54
CA ALA A 164 3.30 25.86 10.78
C ALA A 164 1.94 25.21 10.54
N PHE A 165 1.19 25.71 9.54
CA PHE A 165 -0.06 25.09 9.11
C PHE A 165 0.13 23.64 8.65
N VAL A 166 1.18 23.36 7.88
CA VAL A 166 1.49 21.99 7.43
C VAL A 166 1.69 21.07 8.64
N HIS A 167 2.43 21.52 9.65
CA HIS A 167 2.62 20.74 10.87
C HIS A 167 1.34 20.53 11.68
N ASP A 168 0.44 21.53 11.74
CA ASP A 168 -0.88 21.39 12.37
C ASP A 168 -1.75 20.37 11.64
N LEU A 169 -1.80 20.45 10.31
CA LEU A 169 -2.54 19.50 9.49
C LEU A 169 -1.97 18.09 9.60
N MET A 170 -0.65 17.93 9.64
CA MET A 170 -0.01 16.64 9.83
C MET A 170 -0.28 16.04 11.21
N ARG A 171 -0.35 16.86 12.28
CA ARG A 171 -0.79 16.39 13.61
C ARG A 171 -2.21 15.83 13.53
N PHE A 172 -3.13 16.58 12.92
CA PHE A 172 -4.52 16.17 12.75
C PHE A 172 -4.64 14.85 11.95
N SER A 173 -4.00 14.79 10.78
CA SER A 173 -4.03 13.60 9.90
C SER A 173 -3.39 12.38 10.54
N THR A 174 -2.37 12.57 11.39
CA THR A 174 -1.72 11.48 12.14
C THR A 174 -2.64 10.92 13.22
N GLU A 175 -3.31 11.77 13.98
CA GLU A 175 -4.33 11.33 14.95
C GLU A 175 -5.49 10.63 14.28
N TYR A 176 -5.89 11.08 13.09
CA TYR A 176 -6.89 10.40 12.30
C TYR A 176 -6.43 9.00 11.85
N ALA A 177 -5.23 8.89 11.26
CA ALA A 177 -4.66 7.61 10.87
C ALA A 177 -4.54 6.61 12.04
N LYS A 178 -4.18 7.09 13.24
CA LYS A 178 -4.15 6.28 14.48
C LYS A 178 -5.55 5.82 14.89
N ARG A 179 -6.53 6.74 14.94
CA ARG A 179 -7.91 6.41 15.35
C ARG A 179 -8.54 5.38 14.42
N PHE A 180 -8.33 5.51 13.11
CA PHE A 180 -8.87 4.55 12.16
C PHE A 180 -8.14 3.20 12.23
N GLY A 181 -6.81 3.21 12.35
CA GLY A 181 -6.03 1.98 12.57
C GLY A 181 -6.46 1.21 13.82
N ASP A 182 -6.78 1.89 14.92
CA ASP A 182 -7.32 1.26 16.13
C ASP A 182 -8.68 0.58 15.90
N ALA A 183 -9.54 1.15 15.05
CA ALA A 183 -10.80 0.53 14.69
C ALA A 183 -10.58 -0.72 13.82
N VAL A 184 -9.69 -0.63 12.83
CA VAL A 184 -9.33 -1.77 11.97
C VAL A 184 -8.72 -2.91 12.78
N LEU A 185 -7.87 -2.65 13.77
CA LEU A 185 -7.28 -3.71 14.61
C LEU A 185 -8.33 -4.56 15.34
N LYS A 186 -9.50 -4.01 15.66
CA LYS A 186 -10.60 -4.77 16.29
C LYS A 186 -11.13 -5.87 15.37
N THR A 187 -10.97 -5.72 14.06
CA THR A 187 -11.32 -6.71 13.04
C THR A 187 -10.29 -7.85 12.92
N LYS A 188 -9.16 -7.76 13.63
CA LYS A 188 -8.05 -8.75 13.63
C LYS A 188 -7.27 -8.84 12.32
N ILE A 189 -7.28 -7.77 11.54
CA ILE A 189 -6.48 -7.60 10.32
C ILE A 189 -5.25 -6.73 10.60
N GLY A 190 -4.13 -6.96 9.90
CA GLY A 190 -2.91 -6.16 10.01
C GLY A 190 -3.04 -4.77 9.38
N LEU A 191 -2.20 -3.82 9.79
CA LEU A 191 -2.24 -2.44 9.32
C LEU A 191 -1.22 -2.19 8.21
N SER A 192 -1.72 -1.83 7.02
CA SER A 192 -0.88 -1.40 5.90
C SER A 192 -1.23 0.03 5.52
N TYR A 193 -0.34 0.97 5.83
CA TYR A 193 -0.53 2.36 5.45
C TYR A 193 -0.02 2.62 4.04
N THR A 194 -0.77 3.36 3.23
CA THR A 194 -0.42 3.74 1.87
C THR A 194 -0.36 5.26 1.80
N ASP A 195 0.82 5.78 1.45
CA ASP A 195 1.11 7.21 1.47
C ASP A 195 1.75 7.68 0.14
N PRO A 196 1.06 7.53 -1.00
CA PRO A 196 1.62 7.70 -2.33
C PRO A 196 2.19 9.11 -2.57
N THR A 197 1.61 10.12 -1.93
CA THR A 197 2.04 11.51 -2.09
C THR A 197 3.31 11.85 -1.31
N ALA A 198 3.83 10.94 -0.48
CA ALA A 198 5.13 11.05 0.17
C ALA A 198 6.30 10.65 -0.76
N SER A 199 5.99 10.29 -2.01
CA SER A 199 6.95 9.93 -3.04
C SER A 199 7.94 11.06 -3.36
N CYS A 200 9.20 10.71 -3.60
CA CYS A 200 10.21 11.61 -4.14
C CYS A 200 9.95 12.04 -5.58
N SER A 201 8.96 11.44 -6.25
CA SER A 201 8.43 11.97 -7.52
C SER A 201 7.59 13.24 -7.34
N LEU A 202 7.09 13.52 -6.12
CA LEU A 202 6.26 14.69 -5.80
C LEU A 202 6.94 15.64 -4.80
N VAL A 203 7.50 15.11 -3.71
CA VAL A 203 8.12 15.90 -2.64
C VAL A 203 9.57 15.48 -2.40
N GLY A 204 10.48 16.45 -2.30
CA GLY A 204 11.90 16.16 -2.12
C GLY A 204 12.22 15.49 -0.77
N PRO A 205 13.41 14.87 -0.62
CA PRO A 205 13.82 14.24 0.62
C PRO A 205 13.79 15.14 1.85
N ASP A 206 14.03 16.44 1.69
CA ASP A 206 14.00 17.41 2.80
C ASP A 206 12.57 17.64 3.29
N THR A 207 11.60 17.76 2.38
CA THR A 207 10.17 17.78 2.72
C THR A 207 9.77 16.50 3.45
N TYR A 208 10.23 15.33 3.00
CA TYR A 208 9.96 14.07 3.71
C TYR A 208 10.51 14.11 5.14
N ARG A 209 11.76 14.53 5.33
CA ARG A 209 12.41 14.54 6.66
C ARG A 209 11.78 15.53 7.63
N GLU A 210 11.33 16.68 7.14
CA GLU A 210 10.70 17.71 7.97
C GLU A 210 9.23 17.42 8.26
N PHE A 211 8.43 17.17 7.21
CA PHE A 211 6.98 17.16 7.32
C PHE A 211 6.34 15.78 7.35
N ILE A 212 7.08 14.70 7.04
CA ILE A 212 6.50 13.36 6.89
C ILE A 212 7.10 12.37 7.89
N LYS A 213 8.43 12.22 7.91
CA LYS A 213 9.17 11.27 8.76
C LYS A 213 8.78 11.35 10.23
N PRO A 214 8.66 12.54 10.88
CA PRO A 214 8.31 12.62 12.30
C PRO A 214 6.91 12.04 12.58
N TYR A 215 5.98 12.20 11.65
CA TYR A 215 4.59 11.77 11.77
C TYR A 215 4.40 10.30 11.41
N HIS A 216 5.15 9.79 10.42
CA HIS A 216 5.30 8.35 10.21
C HIS A 216 5.88 7.68 11.46
N GLN A 217 6.92 8.26 12.06
CA GLN A 217 7.55 7.74 13.27
C GLN A 217 6.59 7.72 14.47
N ASP A 218 5.80 8.77 14.66
CA ASP A 218 4.76 8.85 15.69
C ASP A 218 3.68 7.76 15.48
N LEU A 219 3.17 7.62 14.25
CA LEU A 219 2.21 6.58 13.88
C LEU A 219 2.76 5.16 14.18
N VAL A 220 3.99 4.87 13.75
CA VAL A 220 4.64 3.58 14.01
C VAL A 220 4.83 3.35 15.51
N ASN A 221 5.33 4.35 16.25
CA ASN A 221 5.55 4.22 17.69
C ASN A 221 4.25 3.97 18.46
N TYR A 222 3.17 4.63 18.06
CA TYR A 222 1.85 4.42 18.64
C TYR A 222 1.39 2.96 18.56
N PHE A 223 1.49 2.33 17.38
CA PHE A 223 1.09 0.93 17.20
C PHE A 223 2.13 -0.05 17.75
N LYS A 224 3.41 0.28 17.69
CA LYS A 224 4.48 -0.50 18.32
C LYS A 224 4.29 -0.61 19.84
N ALA A 225 3.85 0.45 20.51
CA ALA A 225 3.48 0.42 21.94
C ALA A 225 2.36 -0.59 22.23
N LYS A 226 1.51 -0.89 21.24
CA LYS A 226 0.46 -1.92 21.27
C LYS A 226 0.91 -3.29 20.76
N LYS A 227 2.22 -3.45 20.49
CA LYS A 227 2.83 -4.66 19.89
C LYS A 227 2.29 -5.01 18.51
N VAL A 228 1.87 -3.99 17.75
CA VAL A 228 1.41 -4.11 16.37
C VAL A 228 2.46 -3.52 15.45
N GLY A 229 2.87 -4.30 14.43
CA GLY A 229 3.70 -3.80 13.34
C GLY A 229 2.84 -3.14 12.27
N THR A 230 3.33 -2.03 11.72
CA THR A 230 2.73 -1.33 10.58
C THR A 230 3.61 -1.48 9.35
N THR A 231 2.99 -1.61 8.18
CA THR A 231 3.68 -1.55 6.90
C THR A 231 3.41 -0.22 6.22
N VAL A 232 4.27 0.17 5.27
CA VAL A 232 4.05 1.34 4.43
C VAL A 232 4.20 1.01 2.96
N HIS A 233 3.33 1.57 2.12
CA HIS A 233 3.48 1.62 0.68
C HIS A 233 3.58 3.07 0.20
N ILE A 234 4.60 3.37 -0.60
CA ILE A 234 4.78 4.68 -1.24
C ILE A 234 5.04 4.43 -2.72
N CYS A 235 4.19 4.98 -3.58
CA CYS A 235 4.29 4.88 -5.03
C CYS A 235 5.48 5.69 -5.57
N GLY A 236 5.87 5.43 -6.83
CA GLY A 236 6.94 6.15 -7.51
C GLY A 236 8.32 6.04 -6.85
N THR A 237 9.11 7.09 -7.01
CA THR A 237 10.51 7.12 -6.59
C THR A 237 10.64 7.31 -5.07
N THR A 238 11.40 6.45 -4.41
CA THR A 238 11.64 6.49 -2.95
C THR A 238 13.09 6.20 -2.55
N HIS A 239 13.98 5.82 -3.49
CA HIS A 239 15.34 5.42 -3.20
C HIS A 239 16.17 6.50 -2.48
N GLN A 240 15.81 7.77 -2.63
CA GLN A 240 16.46 8.89 -1.92
C GLN A 240 16.14 8.91 -0.42
N ILE A 241 15.05 8.28 0.01
CA ILE A 241 14.56 8.24 1.40
C ILE A 241 14.52 6.82 1.99
N HIS A 242 15.11 5.81 1.34
CA HIS A 242 15.08 4.43 1.86
C HIS A 242 15.69 4.29 3.26
N GLU A 243 16.79 4.99 3.54
CA GLU A 243 17.39 5.02 4.89
C GLU A 243 16.43 5.62 5.90
N ASP A 244 15.77 6.72 5.52
CA ASP A 244 14.76 7.36 6.37
C ASP A 244 13.57 6.42 6.64
N LEU A 245 13.09 5.69 5.62
CA LEU A 245 11.96 4.75 5.74
C LEU A 245 12.29 3.53 6.62
N VAL A 246 13.49 2.94 6.48
CA VAL A 246 13.88 1.81 7.34
C VAL A 246 14.08 2.24 8.80
N ASP A 247 14.50 3.49 9.03
CA ASP A 247 14.72 4.03 10.38
C ASP A 247 13.41 4.37 11.12
N VAL A 248 12.34 4.69 10.39
CA VAL A 248 11.00 4.95 10.97
C VAL A 248 10.48 3.75 11.79
N GLY A 249 10.89 2.53 11.43
CA GLY A 249 10.51 1.32 12.15
C GLY A 249 9.26 0.61 11.63
N PHE A 250 8.85 0.87 10.38
CA PHE A 250 7.91 0.00 9.67
C PHE A 250 8.44 -1.43 9.60
N VAL A 251 7.57 -2.42 9.74
CA VAL A 251 7.99 -3.85 9.68
C VAL A 251 8.16 -4.35 8.24
N ALA A 252 7.51 -3.69 7.30
CA ALA A 252 7.72 -3.90 5.87
C ALA A 252 7.48 -2.61 5.08
N ILE A 253 8.21 -2.46 3.98
CA ILE A 253 8.14 -1.32 3.08
C ILE A 253 7.87 -1.86 1.67
N THR A 254 6.78 -1.40 1.07
CA THR A 254 6.40 -1.71 -0.31
C THR A 254 6.75 -0.54 -1.22
N ILE A 255 7.55 -0.81 -2.25
CA ILE A 255 8.03 0.20 -3.20
C ILE A 255 7.53 -0.06 -4.61
N ASP A 256 7.42 1.04 -5.35
CA ASP A 256 7.18 1.02 -6.78
C ASP A 256 8.48 0.76 -7.57
N LEU A 257 8.28 0.42 -8.83
CA LEU A 257 9.30 0.51 -9.85
C LEU A 257 9.35 1.99 -10.25
N ASP A 258 10.55 2.53 -10.40
CA ASP A 258 10.70 3.92 -10.80
C ASP A 258 10.27 4.10 -12.26
N GLN A 259 9.03 4.56 -12.47
CA GLN A 259 8.44 4.75 -13.79
C GLN A 259 8.77 6.14 -14.33
N GLN A 260 10.05 6.37 -14.65
CA GLN A 260 10.48 7.60 -15.31
C GLN A 260 10.04 7.63 -16.77
N ALA A 261 9.66 8.82 -17.25
CA ALA A 261 9.31 9.04 -18.65
C ALA A 261 10.49 8.78 -19.60
N ASP A 262 11.71 9.04 -19.14
CA ASP A 262 12.95 8.62 -19.80
C ASP A 262 13.44 7.31 -19.15
N PRO A 263 13.44 6.17 -19.89
CA PRO A 263 13.96 4.90 -19.41
C PRO A 263 15.41 4.97 -18.91
N ALA A 264 16.22 5.90 -19.43
CA ALA A 264 17.61 6.07 -19.00
C ALA A 264 17.73 6.65 -17.58
N LEU A 265 16.67 7.25 -17.06
CA LEU A 265 16.60 7.80 -15.70
C LEU A 265 16.00 6.81 -14.70
N GLN A 266 15.45 5.69 -15.16
CA GLN A 266 14.80 4.71 -14.28
C GLN A 266 15.82 4.09 -13.31
N VAL A 267 15.51 4.16 -12.03
CA VAL A 267 16.28 3.50 -10.97
C VAL A 267 15.50 2.28 -10.48
N ASP A 268 16.01 1.07 -10.70
CA ASP A 268 15.46 -0.08 -9.97
C ASP A 268 15.85 0.01 -8.48
N GLN A 269 14.84 0.30 -7.66
CA GLN A 269 15.00 0.63 -6.26
C GLN A 269 15.07 -0.62 -5.37
N LEU A 270 14.80 -1.81 -5.94
CA LEU A 270 14.62 -3.06 -5.21
C LEU A 270 15.88 -3.50 -4.47
N ASP A 271 17.03 -3.52 -5.14
CA ASP A 271 18.29 -3.97 -4.55
C ASP A 271 18.67 -3.16 -3.31
N LYS A 272 18.55 -1.83 -3.42
CA LYS A 272 18.86 -0.90 -2.32
C LYS A 272 17.95 -1.14 -1.13
N LEU A 273 16.64 -1.21 -1.34
CA LEU A 273 15.68 -1.42 -0.25
C LEU A 273 15.92 -2.76 0.44
N VAL A 274 16.08 -3.84 -0.31
CA VAL A 274 16.23 -5.19 0.25
C VAL A 274 17.56 -5.31 1.00
N THR A 275 18.63 -4.66 0.52
CA THR A 275 19.92 -4.58 1.23
C THR A 275 19.76 -3.89 2.58
N LEU A 276 19.21 -2.66 2.58
CA LEU A 276 19.02 -1.89 3.81
C LEU A 276 18.04 -2.57 4.77
N GLY A 277 16.94 -3.11 4.24
CA GLY A 277 15.94 -3.84 5.00
C GLY A 277 16.53 -5.07 5.70
N ASN A 278 17.34 -5.87 5.01
CA ASN A 278 18.02 -7.00 5.62
C ASN A 278 18.98 -6.59 6.75
N GLN A 279 19.68 -5.45 6.61
CA GLN A 279 20.57 -4.92 7.66
C GLN A 279 19.82 -4.35 8.88
N ARG A 280 18.54 -3.97 8.73
CA ARG A 280 17.73 -3.34 9.78
C ARG A 280 16.57 -4.20 10.27
N GLY A 281 16.39 -5.40 9.71
CA GLY A 281 15.30 -6.31 10.07
C GLY A 281 13.95 -5.97 9.44
N VAL A 282 13.92 -5.16 8.38
CA VAL A 282 12.71 -4.73 7.66
C VAL A 282 12.51 -5.57 6.41
N VAL A 283 11.25 -5.93 6.12
CA VAL A 283 10.89 -6.67 4.89
C VAL A 283 10.75 -5.71 3.72
N GLY A 284 11.44 -5.98 2.60
CA GLY A 284 11.18 -5.31 1.33
C GLY A 284 10.05 -6.00 0.56
N ILE A 285 9.15 -5.22 -0.05
CA ILE A 285 8.04 -5.72 -0.85
C ILE A 285 8.01 -5.02 -2.22
N GLY A 286 7.82 -5.79 -3.29
CA GLY A 286 7.75 -5.28 -4.67
C GLY A 286 8.62 -6.10 -5.63
N ASN A 287 9.02 -5.58 -6.79
CA ASN A 287 8.45 -4.40 -7.45
C ASN A 287 8.17 -4.72 -8.93
N VAL A 288 7.57 -5.88 -9.20
CA VAL A 288 7.22 -6.31 -10.58
C VAL A 288 6.40 -5.21 -11.24
N ASP A 289 6.82 -4.77 -12.43
CA ASP A 289 6.17 -3.66 -13.14
C ASP A 289 4.68 -3.94 -13.34
N VAL A 290 3.83 -3.13 -12.73
CA VAL A 290 2.39 -3.31 -12.81
C VAL A 290 1.82 -2.79 -14.15
N THR A 291 2.52 -1.91 -14.86
CA THR A 291 2.00 -1.28 -16.09
C THR A 291 1.86 -2.24 -17.26
N ILE A 292 2.59 -3.35 -17.23
CA ILE A 292 2.54 -4.36 -18.29
C ILE A 292 1.33 -5.31 -18.14
N PHE A 293 0.64 -5.32 -16.99
CA PHE A 293 -0.38 -6.34 -16.66
C PHE A 293 -1.64 -6.29 -17.54
N GLU A 294 -1.89 -5.23 -18.31
CA GLU A 294 -3.02 -5.20 -19.23
C GLU A 294 -2.78 -6.00 -20.51
N ARG A 295 -1.52 -6.12 -20.96
CA ARG A 295 -1.19 -6.55 -22.33
C ARG A 295 0.03 -7.46 -22.45
N ALA A 296 0.76 -7.68 -21.36
CA ALA A 296 1.93 -8.53 -21.37
C ALA A 296 1.58 -9.95 -21.82
N THR A 297 2.56 -10.57 -22.44
CA THR A 297 2.62 -12.01 -22.66
C THR A 297 3.07 -12.71 -21.39
N ARG A 298 2.84 -14.02 -21.33
CA ARG A 298 3.34 -14.88 -20.26
C ARG A 298 4.85 -14.74 -20.04
N ALA A 299 5.62 -14.70 -21.13
CA ALA A 299 7.07 -14.62 -21.09
C ALA A 299 7.55 -13.29 -20.47
N GLU A 300 6.86 -12.18 -20.73
CA GLU A 300 7.19 -10.86 -20.15
C GLU A 300 6.91 -10.84 -18.64
N ILE A 301 5.77 -11.39 -18.19
CA ILE A 301 5.45 -11.50 -16.75
C ILE A 301 6.47 -12.41 -16.04
N GLU A 302 6.79 -13.56 -16.62
CA GLU A 302 7.80 -14.48 -16.07
C GLU A 302 9.17 -13.82 -15.98
N ALA A 303 9.56 -13.04 -16.99
CA ALA A 303 10.82 -12.31 -17.01
C ALA A 303 10.90 -11.26 -15.89
N GLU A 304 9.84 -10.47 -15.68
CA GLU A 304 9.81 -9.46 -14.60
C GLU A 304 9.82 -10.08 -13.20
N VAL A 305 9.07 -11.17 -13.01
CA VAL A 305 9.11 -11.93 -11.75
C VAL A 305 10.51 -12.48 -11.49
N LYS A 306 11.13 -13.09 -12.50
CA LYS A 306 12.49 -13.62 -12.41
C LYS A 306 13.51 -12.52 -12.14
N ARG A 307 13.38 -11.34 -12.78
CA ARG A 307 14.22 -10.16 -12.53
C ARG A 307 14.18 -9.78 -11.05
N CYS A 308 12.99 -9.63 -10.46
CA CYS A 308 12.87 -9.28 -9.04
C CYS A 308 13.52 -10.32 -8.12
N ILE A 309 13.25 -11.61 -8.35
CA ILE A 309 13.79 -12.70 -7.53
C ILE A 309 15.32 -12.78 -7.65
N ASP A 310 15.85 -12.67 -8.87
CA ASP A 310 17.29 -12.73 -9.10
C ASP A 310 18.02 -11.48 -8.56
N THR A 311 17.39 -10.30 -8.65
CA THR A 311 17.88 -9.09 -7.98
C THR A 311 18.00 -9.35 -6.49
N VAL A 312 16.97 -9.85 -5.82
CA VAL A 312 17.02 -10.17 -4.37
C VAL A 312 18.07 -11.24 -4.06
N GLY A 313 18.20 -12.25 -4.93
CA GLY A 313 19.17 -13.32 -4.79
C GLY A 313 19.00 -14.09 -3.48
N LYS A 314 20.11 -14.37 -2.78
CA LYS A 314 20.13 -15.16 -1.53
C LYS A 314 19.72 -14.37 -0.28
N ARG A 315 19.22 -13.14 -0.43
CA ARG A 315 18.76 -12.34 0.72
C ARG A 315 17.38 -12.83 1.17
N SER A 316 17.14 -12.74 2.48
CA SER A 316 15.85 -13.03 3.09
C SER A 316 14.99 -11.77 3.15
N ARG A 317 13.95 -11.74 4.00
CA ARG A 317 13.13 -10.53 4.28
C ARG A 317 12.60 -9.86 3.02
N PHE A 318 12.05 -10.68 2.12
CA PHE A 318 11.47 -10.22 0.87
C PHE A 318 10.11 -10.88 0.62
N VAL A 319 9.17 -10.08 0.12
CA VAL A 319 7.88 -10.54 -0.42
C VAL A 319 7.77 -10.02 -1.84
N LEU A 320 7.57 -10.92 -2.81
CA LEU A 320 7.37 -10.52 -4.19
C LEU A 320 5.98 -9.91 -4.36
N SER A 321 5.92 -8.71 -4.92
CA SER A 321 4.65 -8.06 -5.22
C SER A 321 4.74 -7.25 -6.50
N THR A 322 3.57 -6.84 -7.00
CA THR A 322 3.50 -5.80 -8.02
C THR A 322 3.99 -4.48 -7.43
N SER A 323 4.49 -3.61 -8.30
CA SER A 323 5.06 -2.33 -7.91
C SER A 323 4.02 -1.36 -7.33
N CYS A 324 2.78 -1.44 -7.81
CA CYS A 324 1.61 -0.72 -7.32
C CYS A 324 0.34 -1.59 -7.46
N GLU A 325 -0.83 -1.01 -7.22
CA GLU A 325 -2.13 -1.66 -7.45
C GLU A 325 -2.28 -2.09 -8.90
N LEU A 326 -2.76 -3.32 -9.11
CA LEU A 326 -3.15 -3.81 -10.43
C LEU A 326 -4.13 -2.84 -11.10
N PRO A 327 -3.95 -2.51 -12.40
CA PRO A 327 -4.96 -1.79 -13.15
C PRO A 327 -6.33 -2.48 -13.01
N PRO A 328 -7.44 -1.74 -12.88
CA PRO A 328 -8.76 -2.33 -12.72
C PRO A 328 -9.11 -3.32 -13.84
N ARG A 329 -8.59 -3.11 -15.05
CA ARG A 329 -8.78 -3.96 -16.23
C ARG A 329 -7.56 -4.79 -16.63
N ALA A 330 -6.65 -5.03 -15.68
CA ALA A 330 -5.52 -5.94 -15.90
C ALA A 330 -5.99 -7.28 -16.48
N ASN A 331 -5.16 -7.88 -17.34
CA ASN A 331 -5.45 -9.20 -17.89
C ASN A 331 -5.42 -10.24 -16.75
N PRO A 332 -6.52 -10.96 -16.48
CA PRO A 332 -6.58 -11.97 -15.42
C PRO A 332 -5.51 -13.07 -15.56
N ASP A 333 -5.08 -13.37 -16.80
CA ASP A 333 -4.02 -14.35 -17.06
C ASP A 333 -2.65 -13.83 -16.59
N CYS A 334 -2.37 -12.53 -16.67
CA CYS A 334 -1.12 -11.96 -16.16
C CYS A 334 -0.99 -12.16 -14.64
N VAL A 335 -2.08 -12.05 -13.90
CA VAL A 335 -2.11 -12.33 -12.46
C VAL A 335 -1.83 -13.81 -12.19
N LYS A 336 -2.40 -14.71 -13.01
CA LYS A 336 -2.13 -16.14 -12.91
C LYS A 336 -0.64 -16.44 -13.20
N TRP A 337 -0.10 -15.91 -14.29
CA TRP A 337 1.30 -16.11 -14.67
C TRP A 337 2.26 -15.55 -13.63
N PHE A 338 1.94 -14.39 -13.04
CA PHE A 338 2.71 -13.83 -11.92
C PHE A 338 2.77 -14.81 -10.75
N MET A 339 1.62 -15.35 -10.34
CA MET A 339 1.57 -16.29 -9.22
C MET A 339 2.28 -17.61 -9.53
N ASP A 340 2.09 -18.17 -10.72
CA ASP A 340 2.78 -19.39 -11.17
C ASP A 340 4.31 -19.17 -11.19
N ALA A 341 4.77 -18.07 -11.80
CA ALA A 341 6.18 -17.71 -11.89
C ALA A 341 6.81 -17.48 -10.51
N ALA A 342 6.09 -16.82 -9.59
CA ALA A 342 6.55 -16.60 -8.23
C ALA A 342 6.79 -17.93 -7.50
N ARG A 343 5.91 -18.92 -7.70
CA ARG A 343 6.05 -20.26 -7.13
C ARG A 343 7.19 -21.05 -7.75
N GLU A 344 7.44 -20.86 -9.04
CA GLU A 344 8.48 -21.60 -9.76
C GLU A 344 9.89 -21.05 -9.50
N TYR A 345 10.08 -19.74 -9.75
CA TYR A 345 11.37 -19.07 -9.64
C TYR A 345 11.72 -18.71 -8.19
N GLY A 346 10.71 -18.58 -7.33
CA GLY A 346 10.88 -18.26 -5.92
C GLY A 346 11.23 -19.46 -5.05
N ARG A 347 11.33 -20.68 -5.59
CA ARG A 347 11.69 -21.88 -4.82
C ARG A 347 13.04 -21.70 -4.13
N VAL A 348 13.08 -22.00 -2.83
CA VAL A 348 14.30 -21.85 -2.03
C VAL A 348 15.45 -22.71 -2.56
N GLU A 349 15.16 -23.90 -3.08
CA GLU A 349 16.14 -24.80 -3.69
C GLU A 349 16.82 -24.16 -4.91
N ARG A 350 16.06 -23.42 -5.72
CA ARG A 350 16.60 -22.68 -6.86
C ARG A 350 17.49 -21.54 -6.37
N ILE A 351 16.99 -20.73 -5.44
CA ILE A 351 17.66 -19.50 -4.97
C ILE A 351 18.97 -19.82 -4.23
N LEU A 352 18.97 -20.84 -3.37
CA LEU A 352 20.13 -21.20 -2.55
C LEU A 352 21.08 -22.18 -3.26
N GLY A 353 20.57 -22.94 -4.24
CA GLY A 353 21.33 -23.93 -5.02
C GLY A 353 22.09 -23.35 -6.21
N SER A 354 21.66 -22.22 -6.77
CA SER A 354 22.45 -21.39 -7.71
C SER A 354 23.53 -20.62 -6.97
#